data_AF-A0A1M7ZZH9-F1
#
_entry.id   AF-A0A1M7ZZH9-F1
#
_cell.length_a   1.000
_cell.length_b   1.000
_cell.length_c   1.000
_cell.angle_alpha   90.00
_cell.angle_beta   90.00
_cell.angle_gamma   90.00
#
_symmetry.space_group_name_H-M   'P 1'
#
loop_
_entity.id
_entity.type
_entity.pdbx_description
1 polymer ?
#
loop_
_entity_poly.entity_id
_entity_poly.type
_entity_poly.pdbx_seq_one_letter_code
_entity_poly.pdbx_strand_id
1 'polypeptide(L)'
;MLYIWNTHKRWNLVHPIQQVKFELILAFQNMNRTTKRVCIYPKDIQMITGKSYRQSTRILNETRKLFRKPAKSRVSVEEFCTYTGLNYEHVSKVILD
;
A
#
# COMPACT_ATOMS: atom_id res chain seq x y z
N MET A 1 -37.80 29.82 33.45
CA MET A 1 -37.90 29.99 31.99
C MET A 1 -36.53 30.46 31.51
N LEU A 2 -35.64 29.54 31.17
CA LEU A 2 -35.38 28.95 29.84
C LEU A 2 -34.34 29.78 29.05
N TYR A 3 -33.16 29.17 28.83
CA TYR A 3 -32.33 29.15 27.59
C TYR A 3 -31.80 30.51 27.05
N ILE A 4 -30.55 30.70 26.61
CA ILE A 4 -29.64 29.87 25.80
C ILE A 4 -28.17 30.24 26.11
N TRP A 5 -27.36 29.20 26.19
CA TRP A 5 -25.89 29.17 26.14
C TRP A 5 -25.44 29.41 24.70
N ASN A 6 -24.53 30.33 24.41
CA ASN A 6 -23.76 30.19 23.17
C ASN A 6 -22.32 30.69 23.28
N THR A 7 -21.45 29.73 23.56
CA THR A 7 -20.00 29.83 23.67
C THR A 7 -19.38 30.11 22.31
N HIS A 8 -19.15 31.38 21.98
CA HIS A 8 -18.34 31.75 20.80
C HIS A 8 -16.86 32.00 21.07
N LYS A 9 -16.34 31.70 22.28
CA LYS A 9 -14.92 31.92 22.60
C LYS A 9 -14.30 30.82 23.44
N ARG A 10 -14.31 29.57 22.95
CA ARG A 10 -13.56 28.48 23.61
C ARG A 10 -13.01 27.43 22.64
N TRP A 11 -12.51 27.84 21.48
CA TRP A 11 -11.92 26.90 20.51
C TRP A 11 -10.55 27.29 19.98
N ASN A 12 -9.84 28.25 20.59
CA ASN A 12 -8.47 28.60 20.21
C ASN A 12 -7.47 28.59 21.38
N LEU A 13 -7.75 27.82 22.44
CA LEU A 13 -6.75 27.46 23.45
C LEU A 13 -6.58 25.94 23.44
N VAL A 14 -6.21 25.40 22.27
CA VAL A 14 -5.71 24.03 22.18
C VAL A 14 -4.41 24.03 22.98
N HIS A 15 -4.39 23.32 24.10
CA HIS A 15 -3.22 23.20 24.96
C HIS A 15 -1.98 22.88 24.11
N PRO A 16 -0.85 23.61 24.25
CA PRO A 16 0.32 23.45 23.37
C PRO A 16 0.84 22.01 23.30
N ILE A 17 0.62 21.23 24.36
CA ILE A 17 0.98 19.81 24.47
C ILE A 17 0.22 18.93 23.45
N GLN A 18 -1.06 19.24 23.16
CA GLN A 18 -1.86 18.46 22.20
C GLN A 18 -1.45 18.75 20.75
N GLN A 19 -1.12 20.00 20.42
CA GLN A 19 -0.61 20.39 19.11
C GLN A 19 0.70 19.65 18.80
N VAL A 20 1.65 19.67 19.73
CA VAL A 20 2.97 19.01 19.56
C VAL A 20 2.83 17.49 19.45
N LYS A 21 1.89 16.88 20.19
CA LYS A 21 1.61 15.44 20.08
C LYS A 21 1.05 15.06 18.71
N PHE A 22 0.18 15.89 18.13
CA PHE A 22 -0.38 15.65 16.80
C PHE A 22 0.67 15.81 15.69
N GLU A 23 1.50 16.86 15.78
CA GLU A 23 2.66 17.09 14.91
C GLU A 23 3.67 15.94 14.97
N LEU A 24 3.95 15.40 16.17
CA LEU A 24 4.84 14.24 16.36
C LEU A 24 4.26 12.94 15.76
N ILE A 25 2.94 12.71 15.89
CA ILE A 25 2.27 11.55 15.28
C ILE A 25 2.31 11.65 13.75
N LEU A 26 2.03 12.83 13.19
CA LEU A 26 2.12 13.09 11.76
C LEU A 26 3.57 12.98 11.24
N ALA A 27 4.54 13.48 11.99
CA ALA A 27 5.96 13.35 11.66
C ALA A 27 6.42 11.89 11.71
N PHE A 28 5.98 11.10 12.69
CA PHE A 28 6.29 9.67 12.79
C PHE A 28 5.64 8.86 11.66
N GLN A 29 4.39 9.15 11.30
CA GLN A 29 3.71 8.56 10.14
C GLN A 29 4.42 8.89 8.82
N ASN A 30 5.08 10.05 8.72
CA ASN A 30 5.82 10.48 7.54
C ASN A 30 7.27 9.99 7.48
N MET A 31 7.88 9.58 8.60
CA MET A 31 9.29 9.15 8.68
C MET A 31 9.56 7.74 8.12
N ASN A 32 8.54 6.89 8.00
CA ASN A 32 8.65 5.52 7.45
C ASN A 32 8.04 5.39 6.05
N ARG A 33 8.39 6.29 5.12
CA ARG A 33 7.97 6.16 3.71
C ARG A 33 8.88 5.17 2.98
N THR A 34 8.67 3.87 3.20
CA THR A 34 9.25 2.84 2.34
C THR A 34 8.65 2.97 0.94
N THR A 35 9.53 3.12 -0.06
CA THR A 35 9.12 3.26 -1.46
C THR A 35 8.55 1.93 -1.95
N LYS A 36 7.22 1.83 -2.01
CA LYS A 36 6.55 0.60 -2.43
C LYS A 36 6.75 0.37 -3.94
N ARG A 37 7.28 -0.80 -4.30
CA ARG A 37 7.38 -1.22 -5.70
C ARG A 37 5.98 -1.48 -6.28
N VAL A 38 5.63 -0.81 -7.38
CA VAL A 38 4.35 -1.02 -8.09
C VAL A 38 4.39 -2.25 -8.99
N CYS A 39 5.59 -2.63 -9.46
CA CYS A 39 5.80 -3.73 -10.39
C CYS A 39 6.27 -4.99 -9.68
N ILE A 40 5.86 -6.14 -10.19
CA ILE A 40 6.20 -7.45 -9.65
C ILE A 40 7.22 -8.18 -10.53
N TYR A 41 8.18 -8.85 -9.89
CA TYR A 41 9.24 -9.61 -10.56
C TYR A 41 9.10 -11.12 -10.29
N PRO A 42 9.75 -11.99 -11.09
CA PRO A 42 9.69 -13.44 -10.88
C PRO A 42 10.14 -13.86 -9.47
N LYS A 43 11.04 -13.11 -8.83
CA LYS A 43 11.49 -13.38 -7.47
C LYS A 43 10.39 -13.13 -6.43
N ASP A 44 9.65 -12.04 -6.59
CA ASP A 44 8.49 -11.74 -5.73
C ASP A 44 7.43 -12.83 -5.90
N ILE A 45 7.12 -13.22 -7.14
CA ILE A 45 6.16 -14.30 -7.43
C ILE A 45 6.60 -15.62 -6.80
N GLN A 46 7.90 -15.94 -6.88
CA GLN A 46 8.45 -17.13 -6.22
C GLN A 46 8.23 -17.09 -4.71
N MET A 47 8.47 -15.95 -4.06
CA MET A 47 8.26 -15.79 -2.61
C MET A 47 6.78 -15.91 -2.24
N ILE A 48 5.90 -15.28 -3.01
CA ILE A 48 4.45 -15.27 -2.75
C ILE A 48 3.83 -16.65 -2.97
N THR A 49 4.24 -17.38 -4.01
CA THR A 49 3.57 -18.61 -4.45
C THR A 49 4.27 -19.90 -4.01
N GLY A 50 5.50 -19.81 -3.51
CA GLY A 50 6.34 -20.97 -3.20
C GLY A 50 6.76 -21.80 -4.43
N LYS A 51 6.51 -21.31 -5.65
CA LYS A 51 6.85 -22.01 -6.89
C LYS A 51 8.32 -21.82 -7.24
N SER A 52 8.85 -22.71 -8.09
CA SER A 52 10.20 -22.52 -8.64
C SER A 52 10.30 -21.23 -9.45
N TYR A 53 11.51 -20.69 -9.59
CA TYR A 53 11.76 -19.47 -10.36
C TYR A 53 11.27 -19.59 -11.83
N ARG A 54 11.43 -20.77 -12.43
CA ARG A 54 10.93 -21.07 -13.79
C ARG A 54 9.41 -20.96 -13.87
N GLN A 55 8.70 -21.56 -12.92
CA GLN A 55 7.23 -21.47 -12.87
C GLN A 55 6.77 -20.04 -12.60
N SER A 56 7.49 -19.30 -11.75
CA SER A 56 7.22 -17.89 -11.47
C SER A 56 7.38 -17.01 -12.72
N THR A 57 8.40 -17.28 -13.54
CA THR A 57 8.59 -16.62 -14.83
C THR A 57 7.47 -16.96 -15.81
N ARG A 58 6.99 -18.21 -15.80
CA ARG A 58 5.84 -18.62 -16.61
C ARG A 58 4.59 -17.87 -16.19
N ILE A 59 4.29 -17.80 -14.90
CA ILE A 59 3.15 -17.04 -14.35
C ILE A 59 3.22 -15.58 -14.82
N LEU A 60 4.36 -14.91 -14.66
CA LEU A 60 4.54 -13.53 -15.10
C LEU A 60 4.26 -13.34 -16.60
N ASN A 61 4.68 -14.29 -17.44
CA ASN A 61 4.43 -14.25 -18.88
C ASN A 61 2.96 -14.50 -19.23
N GLU A 62 2.29 -15.42 -18.54
CA GLU A 62 0.85 -15.65 -18.71
C GLU A 62 0.04 -14.42 -18.27
N THR A 63 0.43 -13.76 -17.17
CA THR A 63 -0.15 -12.48 -16.78
C THR A 63 0.00 -11.43 -17.89
N ARG A 64 1.20 -11.28 -18.49
CA ARG A 64 1.38 -10.36 -19.64
C ARG A 64 0.44 -10.68 -20.80
N LYS A 65 0.28 -11.97 -21.14
CA LYS A 65 -0.61 -12.41 -22.21
C LYS A 65 -2.06 -12.06 -21.92
N LEU A 66 -2.53 -12.27 -20.69
CA LEU A 66 -3.90 -11.93 -20.28
C LEU A 66 -4.19 -10.43 -20.51
N PHE A 67 -3.25 -9.57 -20.12
CA PHE A 67 -3.37 -8.11 -20.29
C PHE A 67 -2.89 -7.60 -21.65
N ARG A 68 -2.60 -8.49 -22.61
CA ARG A 68 -2.12 -8.16 -23.98
C ARG A 68 -0.91 -7.22 -23.99
N LYS A 69 -0.01 -7.35 -23.01
CA LYS A 69 1.14 -6.47 -22.88
C LYS A 69 2.31 -6.95 -23.76
N PRO A 70 3.16 -6.03 -24.26
CA PRO A 70 4.35 -6.41 -25.03
C PRO A 70 5.27 -7.35 -24.25
N ALA A 71 6.03 -8.16 -24.98
CA ALA A 71 7.07 -8.99 -24.37
C ALA A 71 8.02 -8.11 -23.53
N LYS A 72 8.43 -8.62 -22.36
CA LYS A 72 9.32 -7.93 -21.40
C LYS A 72 8.76 -6.64 -20.79
N SER A 73 7.51 -6.27 -21.04
CA SER A 73 6.88 -5.15 -20.33
C SER A 73 6.78 -5.44 -18.83
N ARG A 74 6.64 -4.38 -18.04
CA ARG A 74 6.37 -4.48 -16.60
C ARG A 74 4.96 -5.04 -16.37
N VAL A 75 4.79 -5.75 -15.26
CA VAL A 75 3.50 -6.22 -14.74
C VAL A 75 3.32 -5.60 -13.37
N SER A 76 2.17 -5.01 -13.09
CA SER A 76 1.88 -4.45 -11.77
C SER A 76 1.52 -5.53 -10.77
N VAL A 77 1.67 -5.23 -9.48
CA VAL A 77 1.19 -6.13 -8.40
C VAL A 77 -0.30 -6.37 -8.54
N GLU A 78 -1.07 -5.36 -8.93
CA GLU A 78 -2.51 -5.45 -9.16
C GLU A 78 -2.85 -6.42 -10.30
N GLU A 79 -2.21 -6.28 -11.47
CA GLU A 79 -2.40 -7.18 -12.62
C GLU A 79 -2.11 -8.64 -12.24
N PHE A 80 -1.06 -8.87 -11.46
CA PHE A 80 -0.74 -10.19 -10.93
C PHE A 80 -1.81 -10.71 -9.96
N CYS A 81 -2.34 -9.87 -9.07
CA CYS A 81 -3.42 -10.24 -8.16
C CYS A 81 -4.69 -10.59 -8.94
N THR A 82 -5.06 -9.80 -9.96
CA THR A 82 -6.17 -10.10 -10.87
C THR A 82 -5.98 -11.42 -11.59
N TYR A 83 -4.77 -11.72 -12.08
CA TYR A 83 -4.48 -12.98 -12.77
C TYR A 83 -4.52 -14.20 -11.83
N THR A 84 -3.99 -14.07 -10.61
CA THR A 84 -3.86 -15.19 -9.67
C THR A 84 -5.05 -15.38 -8.73
N GLY A 85 -5.92 -14.37 -8.62
CA GLY A 85 -6.98 -14.32 -7.61
C GLY A 85 -6.48 -14.06 -6.19
N LEU A 86 -5.20 -13.69 -6.02
CA LEU A 86 -4.64 -13.39 -4.70
C LEU A 86 -5.09 -12.00 -4.22
N ASN A 87 -5.28 -11.87 -2.90
CA ASN A 87 -5.62 -10.59 -2.29
C ASN A 87 -4.41 -9.64 -2.32
N TYR A 88 -4.60 -8.45 -2.91
CA TYR A 88 -3.59 -7.41 -3.00
C TYR A 88 -3.00 -7.03 -1.64
N GLU A 89 -3.80 -6.93 -0.60
CA GLU A 89 -3.31 -6.56 0.74
C GLU A 89 -2.32 -7.59 1.28
N HIS A 90 -2.62 -8.89 1.10
CA HIS A 90 -1.73 -9.97 1.53
C HIS A 90 -0.44 -9.98 0.72
N VAL A 91 -0.55 -9.83 -0.60
CA VAL A 91 0.62 -9.76 -1.49
C VAL A 91 1.50 -8.55 -1.17
N SER A 92 0.89 -7.39 -0.93
CA SER A 92 1.62 -6.17 -0.61
C SER A 92 2.47 -6.30 0.66
N LYS A 93 2.00 -7.04 1.67
CA LYS A 93 2.75 -7.27 2.92
C LYS A 93 4.00 -8.14 2.72
N VAL A 94 4.04 -8.96 1.68
CA VAL A 94 5.18 -9.86 1.38
C VAL A 94 6.24 -9.18 0.52
N ILE A 95 5.83 -8.26 -0.37
CA ILE A 95 6.74 -7.56 -1.29
C ILE A 95 7.45 -6.38 -0.60
N LEU A 96 6.90 -5.89 0.52
CA LEU A 96 7.47 -4.81 1.31
C LEU A 96 8.61 -5.34 2.20
N ASP A 97 9.83 -4.93 1.84
CA ASP A 97 10.95 -4.84 2.78
C ASP A 97 10.78 -3.61 3.69
#